data_AF-A0A7C9E453-F1
#
_entry.id   AF-A0A7C9E453-F1
#
_cell.length_a   1.000
_cell.length_b   1.000
_cell.length_c   1.000
_cell.angle_alpha   90.00
_cell.angle_beta   90.00
_cell.angle_gamma   90.00
#
_symmetry.space_group_name_H-M   'P 1'
#
loop_
_entity.id
_entity.type
_entity.pdbx_description
1 polymer ?
#
loop_
_entity_poly.entity_id
_entity_poly.type
_entity_poly.pdbx_seq_one_letter_code
_entity_poly.pdbx_strand_id
1 'polypeptide(L)'
;MAEETSVAENREDSSVPENREDFGKFQYGCKHYRRRCRIRAPCCNLVFTCRHCHNEDMSLLSNPKERHELVRHDVKQVICAVCDTEQPVAKICSNCGVSMGEYFCEVCKFYDDEVDKRQFHCDECGICRVGG
;
A
#
# COMPACT_ATOMS: atom_id res chain seq x y z
N MET A 1 -11.55 62.45 -2.96
CA MET A 1 -10.12 62.40 -2.63
C MET A 1 -9.65 60.95 -2.80
N ALA A 2 -8.38 60.74 -3.15
CA ALA A 2 -7.68 59.45 -2.98
C ALA A 2 -7.50 59.17 -1.46
N GLU A 3 -6.96 58.06 -0.94
CA GLU A 3 -5.91 57.12 -1.39
C GLU A 3 -6.31 55.68 -0.99
N GLU A 4 -6.18 54.66 -1.84
CA GLU A 4 -5.02 53.75 -1.95
C GLU A 4 -4.53 53.09 -0.64
N THR A 5 -4.71 51.77 -0.53
CA THR A 5 -3.69 50.85 0.01
C THR A 5 -3.70 49.54 -0.78
N SER A 6 -2.51 49.12 -1.22
CA SER A 6 -2.18 47.77 -1.74
C SER A 6 -2.32 46.70 -0.61
N VAL A 7 -2.17 45.37 -0.77
CA VAL A 7 -1.42 44.45 -1.64
C VAL A 7 -2.19 43.09 -1.61
N ALA A 8 -1.94 42.02 -2.38
CA ALA A 8 -0.91 41.66 -3.38
C ALA A 8 -1.47 40.64 -4.39
N GLU A 9 -0.67 40.31 -5.42
CA GLU A 9 -0.88 39.15 -6.29
C GLU A 9 -0.21 37.87 -5.74
N ASN A 10 -0.66 36.72 -6.27
CA ASN A 10 -0.04 35.39 -6.20
C ASN A 10 0.02 34.65 -4.84
N ARG A 11 -0.58 33.46 -4.83
CA ARG A 11 0.19 32.21 -4.92
C ARG A 11 -0.68 31.06 -5.41
N GLU A 12 -0.17 30.35 -6.40
CA GLU A 12 -0.67 29.05 -6.85
C GLU A 12 -0.42 28.02 -5.75
N ASP A 13 -1.46 27.28 -5.34
CA ASP A 13 -1.29 25.91 -4.81
C ASP A 13 -2.12 24.95 -5.67
N SER A 14 -1.77 24.91 -6.95
CA SER A 14 -2.19 23.85 -7.86
C SER A 14 -1.29 22.65 -7.67
N SER A 15 -1.37 21.98 -6.50
CA SER A 15 -0.71 20.70 -6.24
C SER A 15 -1.41 19.55 -7.00
N VAL A 16 -1.57 19.74 -8.32
CA VAL A 16 -1.88 18.66 -9.25
C VAL A 16 -0.73 17.65 -9.16
N PRO A 17 -0.99 16.37 -8.86
CA PRO A 17 0.08 15.39 -8.72
C PRO A 17 0.79 15.23 -10.07
N GLU A 18 2.07 15.61 -10.11
CA GLU A 18 2.90 15.59 -11.33
C GLU A 18 3.05 14.19 -11.95
N ASN A 19 2.77 13.13 -11.18
CA ASN A 19 2.61 11.77 -11.69
C ASN A 19 1.34 11.10 -11.12
N ARG A 20 0.57 10.46 -12.02
CA ARG A 20 -0.62 9.65 -11.69
C ARG A 20 -0.31 8.47 -10.77
N GLU A 21 0.93 7.97 -10.78
CA GLU A 21 1.39 6.87 -9.93
C GLU A 21 1.43 7.23 -8.44
N ASP A 22 1.71 8.49 -8.11
CA ASP A 22 1.84 9.02 -6.75
C ASP A 22 0.49 9.38 -6.08
N PHE A 23 -0.63 9.31 -6.80
CA PHE A 23 -1.93 9.65 -6.22
C PHE A 23 -2.26 8.76 -5.01
N GLY A 24 -2.54 9.39 -3.87
CA GLY A 24 -2.82 8.71 -2.60
C GLY A 24 -1.59 8.27 -1.80
N LYS A 25 -0.37 8.61 -2.22
CA LYS A 25 0.88 8.21 -1.55
C LYS A 25 0.90 8.62 -0.08
N PHE A 26 1.31 7.68 0.79
CA PHE A 26 1.24 7.76 2.26
C PHE A 26 -0.16 7.87 2.91
N GLN A 27 -1.23 8.15 2.13
CA GLN A 27 -2.59 8.32 2.65
C GLN A 27 -3.27 6.98 3.03
N TYR A 28 -2.81 5.87 2.43
CA TYR A 28 -3.37 4.53 2.63
C TYR A 28 -2.40 3.58 3.34
N GLY A 29 -2.94 2.52 3.94
CA GLY A 29 -2.17 1.47 4.60
C GLY A 29 -2.68 1.19 6.01
N CYS A 30 -1.78 0.78 6.88
CA CYS A 30 -2.07 0.40 8.27
C CYS A 30 -0.87 0.71 9.16
N LYS A 31 -0.97 0.43 10.47
CA LYS A 31 0.13 0.60 11.43
C LYS A 31 1.42 -0.18 11.08
N HIS A 32 1.33 -1.20 10.21
CA HIS A 32 2.47 -2.02 9.82
C HIS A 32 3.22 -1.48 8.58
N TYR A 33 2.49 -1.03 7.56
CA TYR A 33 3.02 -0.58 6.26
C TYR A 33 2.12 0.48 5.62
N ARG A 34 2.71 1.44 4.92
CA ARG A 34 2.00 2.40 4.06
C ARG A 34 1.87 1.80 2.67
N ARG A 35 0.66 1.64 2.14
CA ARG A 35 0.44 0.94 0.87
C ARG A 35 -0.94 1.26 0.31
N ARG A 36 -1.02 1.36 -1.01
CA ARG A 36 -2.24 1.77 -1.74
C ARG A 36 -3.03 0.57 -2.27
N CYS A 37 -2.91 -0.58 -1.60
CA CYS A 37 -3.67 -1.80 -1.87
C CYS A 37 -3.90 -2.69 -0.63
N ARG A 38 -4.98 -3.45 -0.67
CA ARG A 38 -5.34 -4.56 0.25
C ARG A 38 -5.04 -5.90 -0.43
N ILE A 39 -4.92 -6.98 0.34
CA ILE A 39 -4.72 -8.35 -0.15
C ILE A 39 -6.00 -9.17 -0.03
N ARG A 40 -6.26 -10.03 -1.03
CA ARG A 40 -7.23 -11.13 -0.90
C ARG A 40 -6.50 -12.32 -0.26
N ALA A 41 -6.90 -12.71 0.95
CA ALA A 41 -6.25 -13.78 1.68
C ALA A 41 -6.63 -15.15 1.06
N PRO A 42 -5.69 -15.93 0.50
CA PRO A 42 -6.02 -17.17 -0.22
C PRO A 42 -6.54 -18.29 0.69
N CYS A 43 -6.21 -18.23 1.98
CA CYS A 43 -6.61 -19.20 3.01
C CYS A 43 -8.08 -19.09 3.43
N CYS A 44 -8.66 -17.89 3.40
CA CYS A 44 -10.02 -17.62 3.92
C CYS A 44 -10.89 -16.74 3.01
N ASN A 45 -10.36 -16.29 1.87
CA ASN A 45 -10.99 -15.38 0.90
C ASN A 45 -11.46 -14.01 1.44
N LEU A 46 -11.06 -13.64 2.66
CA LEU A 46 -11.29 -12.32 3.25
C LEU A 46 -10.28 -11.29 2.74
N VAL A 47 -10.57 -10.00 2.93
CA VAL A 47 -9.74 -8.88 2.47
C VAL A 47 -9.12 -8.15 3.66
N PHE A 48 -7.79 -7.96 3.63
CA PHE A 48 -7.05 -7.28 4.69
C PHE A 48 -6.06 -6.27 4.11
N THR A 49 -5.69 -5.22 4.86
CA THR A 49 -4.69 -4.24 4.39
C THR A 49 -3.30 -4.84 4.24
N CYS A 50 -2.91 -5.76 5.13
CA CYS A 50 -1.67 -6.52 5.00
C CYS A 50 -1.75 -7.87 5.73
N ARG A 51 -0.71 -8.71 5.57
CA ARG A 51 -0.61 -10.01 6.27
C ARG A 51 -0.63 -9.91 7.80
N HIS A 52 -0.12 -8.81 8.37
CA HIS A 52 -0.07 -8.66 9.82
C HIS A 52 -1.45 -8.33 10.39
N CYS A 53 -2.25 -7.48 9.72
CA CYS A 53 -3.66 -7.31 10.05
C CYS A 53 -4.44 -8.63 9.97
N HIS A 54 -4.23 -9.42 8.90
CA HIS A 54 -4.82 -10.76 8.79
C HIS A 54 -4.45 -11.65 10.00
N ASN A 55 -3.16 -11.78 10.31
CA ASN A 55 -2.70 -12.66 11.38
C ASN A 55 -3.16 -12.19 12.77
N GLU A 56 -3.21 -10.86 13.00
CA GLU A 56 -3.80 -10.28 14.20
C GLU A 56 -5.27 -10.70 14.35
N ASP A 57 -6.11 -10.45 13.35
CA ASP A 57 -7.54 -10.78 13.40
C ASP A 57 -7.79 -12.29 13.52
N MET A 58 -7.05 -13.12 12.77
CA MET A 58 -7.15 -14.58 12.87
C MET A 58 -6.69 -15.12 14.22
N SER A 59 -5.72 -14.49 14.89
CA SER A 59 -5.28 -14.92 16.22
C SER A 59 -6.34 -14.71 17.31
N LEU A 60 -7.22 -13.72 17.12
CA LEU A 60 -8.27 -13.34 18.06
C LEU A 60 -9.54 -14.21 17.95
N LEU A 61 -9.65 -15.07 16.94
CA LEU A 61 -10.82 -15.92 16.74
C LEU A 61 -11.05 -16.88 17.92
N SER A 62 -12.31 -16.95 18.38
CA SER A 62 -12.72 -17.83 19.48
C SER A 62 -12.58 -19.32 19.15
N ASN A 63 -12.78 -19.71 17.89
CA ASN A 63 -12.59 -21.09 17.43
C ASN A 63 -11.11 -21.36 17.12
N PRO A 64 -10.39 -22.21 17.88
CA PRO A 64 -8.97 -22.46 17.63
C PRO A 64 -8.68 -23.09 16.26
N LYS A 65 -9.66 -23.80 15.67
CA LYS A 65 -9.52 -24.45 14.36
C LYS A 65 -9.52 -23.46 13.18
N GLU A 66 -10.00 -22.24 13.39
CA GLU A 66 -10.00 -21.17 12.38
C GLU A 66 -8.78 -20.25 12.51
N ARG A 67 -7.95 -20.40 13.55
CA ARG A 67 -6.73 -19.61 13.71
C ARG A 67 -5.66 -20.09 12.72
N HIS A 68 -5.20 -19.18 11.88
CA HIS A 68 -4.17 -19.46 10.88
C HIS A 68 -3.40 -18.19 10.51
N GLU A 69 -2.22 -18.36 9.92
CA GLU A 69 -1.43 -17.25 9.37
C GLU A 69 -1.49 -17.24 7.83
N LEU A 70 -1.38 -16.05 7.25
CA LEU A 70 -1.33 -15.87 5.81
C LEU A 70 0.07 -16.16 5.26
N VAL A 71 0.16 -17.15 4.38
CA VAL A 71 1.36 -17.45 3.60
C VAL A 71 1.50 -16.40 2.49
N ARG A 72 2.43 -15.45 2.67
CA ARG A 72 2.64 -14.31 1.77
C ARG A 72 2.82 -14.67 0.29
N HIS A 73 3.45 -15.80 -0.01
CA HIS A 73 3.75 -16.21 -1.39
C HIS A 73 2.50 -16.67 -2.16
N ASP A 74 1.46 -17.11 -1.44
CA ASP A 74 0.24 -17.64 -2.04
C ASP A 74 -0.77 -16.54 -2.43
N VAL A 75 -0.50 -15.28 -2.06
CA VAL A 75 -1.33 -14.14 -2.44
C VAL A 75 -1.24 -13.91 -3.94
N LYS A 76 -2.37 -14.08 -4.63
CA LYS A 76 -2.50 -13.91 -6.09
C LYS A 76 -3.30 -12.68 -6.51
N GLN A 77 -4.15 -12.15 -5.62
CA GLN A 77 -5.05 -11.04 -5.90
C GLN A 77 -4.89 -9.92 -4.86
N VAL A 78 -4.94 -8.67 -5.33
CA VAL A 78 -4.90 -7.45 -4.53
C VAL A 78 -6.04 -6.54 -4.95
N ILE A 79 -6.53 -5.73 -4.02
CA ILE A 79 -7.61 -4.77 -4.24
C ILE A 79 -7.02 -3.37 -4.07
N CYS A 80 -7.12 -2.52 -5.09
CA CYS A 80 -6.68 -1.13 -5.00
C CYS A 80 -7.37 -0.42 -3.81
N ALA A 81 -6.63 0.38 -3.06
CA ALA A 81 -7.19 1.20 -1.97
C ALA A 81 -7.75 2.55 -2.48
N VAL A 82 -7.35 2.96 -3.69
CA VAL A 82 -7.78 4.22 -4.33
C VAL A 82 -9.09 4.08 -5.11
N CYS A 83 -9.29 2.96 -5.82
CA CYS A 83 -10.42 2.77 -6.75
C CYS A 83 -11.11 1.40 -6.64
N ASP A 84 -10.90 0.67 -5.54
CA ASP A 84 -11.52 -0.63 -5.22
C ASP A 84 -11.39 -1.75 -6.27
N THR A 85 -10.54 -1.57 -7.29
CA THR A 85 -10.34 -2.58 -8.35
C THR A 85 -9.58 -3.79 -7.80
N GLU A 86 -10.22 -4.97 -7.83
CA GLU A 86 -9.57 -6.26 -7.59
C GLU A 86 -8.82 -6.72 -8.86
N GLN A 87 -7.56 -7.12 -8.69
CA GLN A 87 -6.67 -7.47 -9.79
C GLN A 87 -5.57 -8.46 -9.34
N PRO A 88 -4.90 -9.16 -10.28
CA PRO A 88 -3.68 -9.87 -9.98
C PRO A 88 -2.62 -8.97 -9.34
N VAL A 89 -1.73 -9.58 -8.53
CA VAL A 89 -0.58 -8.90 -7.94
C VAL A 89 0.26 -8.22 -9.03
N ALA A 90 0.36 -6.90 -8.95
CA ALA A 90 1.21 -6.05 -9.77
C ALA A 90 1.63 -4.82 -8.97
N LYS A 91 2.66 -4.08 -9.41
CA LYS A 91 3.01 -2.78 -8.78
C LYS A 91 1.94 -1.71 -9.05
N ILE A 92 1.41 -1.65 -10.27
CA ILE A 92 0.52 -0.58 -10.74
C ILE A 92 -0.93 -1.07 -10.78
N CYS A 93 -1.88 -0.19 -10.47
CA CYS A 93 -3.29 -0.48 -10.63
C CYS A 93 -3.69 -0.48 -12.10
N SER A 94 -4.29 -1.57 -12.58
CA SER A 94 -4.71 -1.74 -13.98
C SER A 94 -5.83 -0.79 -14.42
N ASN A 95 -6.61 -0.26 -13.47
CA ASN A 95 -7.71 0.67 -13.73
C ASN A 95 -7.31 2.14 -13.51
N CYS A 96 -6.93 2.50 -12.27
CA CYS A 96 -6.65 3.90 -11.96
C CYS A 96 -5.20 4.34 -12.23
N GLY A 97 -4.28 3.43 -12.53
CA GLY A 97 -2.89 3.76 -12.88
C GLY A 97 -1.99 4.18 -11.70
N VAL A 98 -2.47 4.14 -10.45
CA VAL A 98 -1.62 4.44 -9.29
C VAL A 98 -0.60 3.33 -9.06
N SER A 99 0.61 3.68 -8.60
CA SER A 99 1.48 2.71 -7.95
C SER A 99 0.82 2.27 -6.63
N MET A 100 0.89 0.99 -6.31
CA MET A 100 0.30 0.41 -5.09
C MET A 100 1.27 0.38 -3.89
N GLY A 101 2.53 0.72 -4.13
CA GLY A 101 3.63 0.76 -3.16
C GLY A 101 4.89 1.26 -3.84
N GLU A 102 5.58 2.26 -3.25
CA GLU A 102 6.83 2.79 -3.81
C GLU A 102 7.89 1.69 -3.96
N TYR A 103 8.14 0.97 -2.87
CA TYR A 103 8.81 -0.32 -2.90
C TYR A 103 7.79 -1.42 -3.16
N PHE A 104 8.06 -2.24 -4.18
CA PHE A 104 7.31 -3.44 -4.49
C PHE A 104 8.26 -4.62 -4.69
N CYS A 105 7.98 -5.73 -4.02
CA CYS A 105 8.66 -6.99 -4.24
C CYS A 105 7.65 -8.05 -4.69
N GLU A 106 7.77 -8.46 -5.95
CA GLU A 106 6.87 -9.46 -6.54
C GLU A 106 7.02 -10.83 -5.86
N VAL A 107 8.23 -11.25 -5.51
CA VAL A 107 8.47 -12.54 -4.85
C VAL A 107 7.71 -12.58 -3.52
N CYS A 108 7.92 -11.59 -2.65
CA CYS A 108 7.29 -11.51 -1.33
C CYS A 108 5.84 -11.00 -1.31
N LYS A 109 5.27 -10.61 -2.46
CA LYS A 109 3.96 -9.94 -2.58
C LYS A 109 3.84 -8.70 -1.67
N PHE A 110 4.95 -7.97 -1.55
CA PHE A 110 5.14 -6.91 -0.54
C PHE A 110 5.13 -5.52 -1.16
N TYR A 111 4.55 -4.56 -0.44
CA TYR A 111 4.29 -3.18 -0.84
C TYR A 111 4.53 -2.27 0.37
N ASP A 112 5.35 -1.23 0.22
CA ASP A 112 5.54 -0.18 1.23
C ASP A 112 5.89 1.16 0.55
N ASP A 113 5.27 2.25 0.99
CA ASP A 113 5.57 3.62 0.54
C ASP A 113 6.74 4.24 1.32
N GLU A 114 6.99 3.75 2.54
CA GLU A 114 8.03 4.26 3.45
C GLU A 114 9.42 3.70 3.07
N VAL A 115 9.95 4.15 1.93
CA VAL A 115 11.22 3.66 1.35
C VAL A 115 12.49 4.03 2.13
N ASP A 116 12.39 4.94 3.11
CA ASP A 116 13.51 5.35 3.97
C ASP A 116 14.08 4.18 4.81
N LYS A 117 13.31 3.10 4.99
CA LYS A 117 13.74 1.85 5.62
C LYS A 117 14.73 1.05 4.75
N ARG A 118 14.93 1.46 3.49
CA ARG A 118 15.80 0.82 2.48
C ARG A 118 15.53 -0.67 2.38
N GLN A 119 14.29 -1.00 2.03
CA GLN A 119 13.84 -2.36 1.82
C GLN A 119 14.56 -2.97 0.60
N PHE A 120 14.99 -4.21 0.72
CA PHE A 120 15.52 -4.99 -0.40
C PHE A 120 15.09 -6.46 -0.27
N HIS A 121 15.00 -7.17 -1.40
CA HIS A 121 14.83 -8.62 -1.40
C HIS A 121 16.20 -9.28 -1.25
N CYS A 122 16.34 -10.18 -0.29
CA CYS A 122 17.54 -11.02 -0.17
C CYS A 122 17.21 -12.39 -0.76
N ASP A 123 17.75 -12.68 -1.95
CA ASP A 123 17.47 -13.92 -2.69
C ASP A 123 17.87 -15.17 -1.90
N GLU A 124 19.02 -15.14 -1.20
CA GLU A 124 19.50 -16.22 -0.34
C GLU A 124 18.54 -16.52 0.83
N CYS A 125 17.86 -15.50 1.36
CA CYS A 125 16.86 -15.66 2.41
C CYS A 125 15.44 -15.89 1.86
N GLY A 126 15.19 -15.66 0.56
CA GLY A 126 13.87 -15.62 -0.07
C GLY A 126 12.91 -14.57 0.52
N ILE A 127 13.42 -13.54 1.22
CA ILE A 127 12.57 -12.57 1.93
C ILE A 127 13.09 -11.13 1.85
N CYS A 128 12.16 -10.16 1.92
CA CYS A 128 12.51 -8.76 2.12
C CYS A 128 13.17 -8.53 3.49
N ARG A 129 14.22 -7.71 3.49
CA ARG A 129 14.94 -7.16 4.64
C ARG A 129 14.89 -5.62 4.60
N VAL A 130 15.49 -4.97 5.59
CA VAL A 130 15.63 -3.50 5.72
C VAL A 130 17.10 -3.15 5.97
N GLY A 131 17.49 -1.90 5.68
CA GLY A 131 18.85 -1.42 5.91
C GLY A 131 19.85 -1.71 4.80
N GLY A 132 19.39 -1.70 3.53
CA GLY A 132 20.27 -1.69 2.35
C GLY A 132 20.99 -0.36 2.08
#